data_AF-A0A962ZQK1-F1
#
_entry.id   AF-A0A962ZQK1-F1
#
_cell.length_a   1.000
_cell.length_b   1.000
_cell.length_c   1.000
_cell.angle_alpha   90.00
_cell.angle_beta   90.00
_cell.angle_gamma   90.00
#
_symmetry.space_group_name_H-M   'P 1'
#
loop_
_entity.id
_entity.type
_entity.pdbx_description
1 polymer ?
#
loop_
_entity_poly.entity_id
_entity_poly.type
_entity_poly.pdbx_seq_one_letter_code
_entity_poly.pdbx_strand_id
1 'polypeptide(L)' 'RGPQVEFWLNERLTARFEQGSDAWQALYRNSKFTDRPDYGSLLRGHIGLQDHWDKVWYRNIRVRPLEPAA' A
#
# COMPACT_ATOMS: atom_id res chain seq x y z
N ARG A 1 -14.28 -1.20 -1.84
CA ARG A 1 -13.46 0.03 -1.92
C ARG A 1 -12.49 -0.10 -3.09
N GLY A 2 -12.24 1.01 -3.80
CA GLY A 2 -11.40 1.08 -5.00
C GLY A 2 -9.94 1.49 -4.71
N PRO A 3 -9.27 2.23 -5.61
CA PRO A 3 -7.82 2.49 -5.58
C PRO A 3 -7.33 3.48 -4.49
N GLN A 4 -8.20 3.91 -3.58
CA GLN A 4 -7.84 4.87 -2.53
C GLN A 4 -7.07 4.19 -1.40
N VAL A 5 -5.86 4.69 -1.13
CA VAL A 5 -4.95 4.17 -0.10
C VAL A 5 -4.65 5.27 0.92
N GLU A 6 -4.67 4.90 2.20
CA GLU A 6 -4.28 5.76 3.32
C GLU A 6 -3.34 5.02 4.26
N PHE A 7 -2.30 5.73 4.72
CA PHE A 7 -1.40 5.27 5.76
C PHE A 7 -1.62 6.09 7.04
N TRP A 8 -1.78 5.38 8.15
CA TRP A 8 -1.99 5.96 9.47
C TRP A 8 -0.92 5.46 10.43
N LEU A 9 -0.35 6.37 11.21
CA LEU A 9 0.62 6.05 12.27
C LEU A 9 0.26 6.86 13.51
N ASN A 10 0.05 6.19 14.65
CA ASN A 10 -0.32 6.82 15.92
C ASN A 10 -1.45 7.84 15.75
N GLU A 11 -2.55 7.41 15.13
CA GLU A 11 -3.78 8.19 14.89
C GLU A 11 -3.62 9.38 13.93
N ARG A 12 -2.46 9.53 13.28
CA ARG A 12 -2.20 10.59 12.30
C ARG A 12 -2.16 10.02 10.89
N LEU A 13 -2.88 10.65 9.97
CA LEU A 13 -2.77 10.38 8.54
C LEU A 13 -1.39 10.86 8.05
N THR A 14 -0.57 9.95 7.53
CA THR A 14 0.80 10.26 7.07
C THR A 14 0.93 10.27 5.56
N ALA A 15 0.07 9.53 4.85
CA ALA A 15 0.00 9.56 3.39
C ALA A 15 -1.39 9.16 2.90
N ARG A 16 -1.81 9.76 1.78
CA ARG A 16 -3.03 9.42 1.05
C ARG A 16 -2.79 9.57 -0.45
N PHE A 17 -3.22 8.59 -1.23
CA PHE A 17 -3.13 8.65 -2.68
C PHE A 17 -4.16 7.73 -3.35
N GLU A 18 -4.30 7.92 -4.65
CA GLU A 18 -5.08 7.04 -5.52
C GLU A 18 -4.12 6.22 -6.39
N GLN A 19 -4.07 4.91 -6.17
CA GLN A 19 -3.25 3.97 -6.92
C GLN A 19 -3.68 3.95 -8.40
N GLY A 20 -2.72 4.07 -9.30
CA GLY A 20 -2.98 4.11 -10.75
C GLY A 20 -3.35 5.48 -11.31
N SER A 21 -3.54 6.51 -10.48
CA SER A 21 -3.69 7.90 -10.94
C SER A 21 -2.45 8.42 -11.68
N ASP A 22 -2.59 9.48 -12.47
CA ASP A 22 -1.46 10.10 -13.19
C ASP A 22 -0.32 10.52 -12.25
N ALA A 23 -0.68 11.05 -11.07
CA ALA A 23 0.29 11.39 -10.03
C ALA A 23 1.03 10.15 -9.51
N TRP A 24 0.31 9.04 -9.28
CA TRP A 24 0.92 7.77 -8.87
C TRP A 24 1.85 7.22 -9.97
N GLN A 25 1.44 7.28 -11.23
CA GLN A 25 2.24 6.83 -12.37
C GLN A 25 3.51 7.67 -12.56
N ALA A 26 3.45 8.97 -12.27
CA ALA A 26 4.63 9.83 -12.25
C ALA A 26 5.60 9.43 -11.12
N LEU A 27 5.11 9.08 -9.94
CA LEU A 27 5.94 8.57 -8.84
C LEU A 27 6.58 7.23 -9.20
N TYR A 28 5.82 6.29 -9.77
CA TYR A 28 6.33 4.98 -10.21
C TYR A 28 7.50 5.13 -11.18
N ARG A 29 7.33 5.95 -12.23
CA ARG A 29 8.37 6.22 -13.25
C ARG A 29 9.66 6.81 -12.69
N ASN A 30 9.54 7.59 -11.61
CA ASN A 30 10.67 8.21 -10.93
C ASN A 30 11.21 7.39 -9.74
N SER A 31 10.70 6.17 -9.52
CA SER A 31 11.09 5.31 -8.41
C SER A 31 12.15 4.29 -8.81
N LYS A 32 12.76 3.66 -7.80
CA LYS A 32 13.65 2.49 -7.98
C LYS A 32 12.96 1.22 -8.50
N PHE A 33 11.65 1.28 -8.77
CA PHE A 33 10.83 0.14 -9.19
C PHE A 33 10.42 0.21 -10.66
N THR A 34 10.92 1.20 -11.42
CA THR A 34 10.55 1.42 -12.83
C THR A 34 10.82 0.22 -13.75
N ASP A 35 11.76 -0.64 -13.36
CA ASP A 35 12.11 -1.90 -14.03
C ASP A 35 11.17 -3.08 -13.68
N ARG A 36 10.16 -2.86 -12.82
CA ARG A 36 9.20 -3.87 -12.36
C ARG A 36 7.79 -3.49 -12.81
N PRO A 37 7.37 -3.89 -14.02
CA PRO A 37 6.13 -3.41 -14.63
C PRO A 37 4.86 -3.69 -13.83
N ASP A 38 4.86 -4.75 -13.00
CA ASP A 38 3.72 -5.12 -12.16
C ASP A 38 3.75 -4.49 -10.76
N TYR A 39 4.78 -3.72 -10.42
CA TYR A 39 4.92 -3.13 -9.10
C TYR A 39 3.79 -2.14 -8.83
N GLY A 40 2.97 -2.44 -7.82
CA GLY A 40 1.87 -1.58 -7.42
C GLY A 40 0.76 -1.43 -8.46
N SER A 41 0.62 -2.38 -9.39
CA SER A 41 -0.51 -2.41 -10.34
C SER A 41 -1.72 -3.17 -9.80
N LEU A 42 -1.50 -4.14 -8.91
CA LEU A 42 -2.55 -5.00 -8.35
C LEU A 42 -3.35 -4.29 -7.25
N LEU A 43 -4.69 -4.37 -7.33
CA LEU A 43 -5.61 -3.86 -6.30
C LEU A 43 -6.00 -4.92 -5.24
N ARG A 44 -5.56 -6.17 -5.42
CA ARG A 44 -5.80 -7.29 -4.49
C ARG A 44 -4.53 -8.13 -4.38
N GLY A 45 -4.28 -8.63 -3.18
CA GLY A 45 -3.12 -9.45 -2.88
C GLY A 45 -3.08 -9.86 -1.41
N HIS A 46 -1.92 -10.37 -0.97
CA HIS A 46 -1.69 -10.78 0.40
C HIS A 46 -1.16 -9.63 1.26
N ILE A 47 -1.42 -9.69 2.57
CA ILE A 47 -0.78 -8.83 3.57
C ILE A 47 0.55 -9.49 3.97
N GLY A 48 1.65 -8.75 3.89
CA GLY A 48 2.99 -9.23 4.25
C GLY A 48 3.57 -8.49 5.46
N LEU A 49 4.31 -9.23 6.30
CA LEU A 49 5.18 -8.67 7.33
C LEU A 49 6.62 -9.01 6.93
N GLN A 50 7.46 -8.00 6.76
CA GLN A 50 8.84 -8.21 6.36
C GLN A 50 9.74 -8.21 7.60
N ASP A 51 10.61 -9.21 7.69
CA ASP A 51 11.84 -9.17 8.47
C ASP A 51 12.99 -8.76 7.54
N HIS A 52 13.82 -7.84 8.01
CA HIS A 52 15.02 -7.39 7.32
C HIS A 52 16.23 -7.36 8.27
N TRP A 53 16.46 -8.50 8.93
CA TRP A 53 17.64 -8.83 9.77
C TRP A 53 17.63 -8.26 11.19
N ASP A 54 16.58 -7.54 11.56
CA ASP A 54 16.40 -6.94 12.88
C ASP A 54 15.22 -7.57 13.62
N LYS A 55 15.35 -7.73 14.94
CA LYS A 55 14.25 -8.24 15.76
C LYS A 55 13.10 -7.25 15.80
N VAL A 56 11.93 -7.70 15.37
CA VAL A 56 10.67 -6.96 15.41
C VAL A 56 9.55 -7.83 16.00
N TRP A 57 8.62 -7.20 16.72
CA TRP A 57 7.48 -7.88 17.34
C TRP A 57 6.18 -7.23 16.88
N TYR A 58 5.25 -8.06 16.39
CA TYR A 58 3.91 -7.63 15.96
C TYR A 58 2.85 -8.26 16.87
N ARG A 59 1.80 -7.49 17.16
CA ARG A 59 0.59 -7.99 17.84
C ARG A 59 -0.61 -7.16 17.40
N ASN A 60 -1.82 -7.64 17.66
CA ASN A 60 -3.08 -6.95 17.33
C ASN A 60 -3.27 -6.67 15.83
N ILE A 61 -2.81 -7.56 14.96
CA ILE A 61 -3.06 -7.47 13.51
C ILE A 61 -4.52 -7.84 13.26
N ARG A 62 -5.30 -6.88 12.76
CA ARG A 62 -6.75 -7.04 12.50
C ARG A 62 -7.06 -6.59 11.09
N VAL A 63 -7.92 -7.33 10.41
CA VAL A 63 -8.34 -7.03 9.04
C VAL A 63 -9.86 -6.92 9.03
N ARG A 64 -10.38 -5.82 8.49
CA ARG A 64 -11.80 -5.64 8.22
C ARG A 64 -12.02 -5.73 6.71
N PRO A 65 -12.72 -6.75 6.20
CA PRO A 65 -13.17 -6.77 4.81
C PRO A 65 -14.02 -5.55 4.51
N LEU A 66 -13.90 -5.02 3.30
CA LEU A 66 -14.66 -3.86 2.86
C LEU A 66 -15.46 -4.25 1.63
N GLU A 67 -16.75 -3.92 1.65
CA GLU A 67 -17.61 -4.15 0.50
C GLU A 67 -17.06 -3.47 -0.75
N PRO A 68 -17.29 -4.06 -1.95
CA PRO A 68 -17.06 -3.38 -3.22
C PRO A 68 -17.72 -1.98 -3.19
N ALA A 69 -17.11 -1.01 -3.87
CA ALA A 69 -17.88 0.20 -4.15
C ALA A 69 -19.02 -0.21 -5.09
N ALA A 70 -20.25 0.18 -4.78
CA ALA A 70 -21.40 0.01 -5.68
C ALA A 70 -21.18 0.79 -6.98
#